data_AF-A0A1D2S4M5-F1
#
_entry.id   AF-A0A1D2S4M5-F1
#
_cell.length_a   1.000
_cell.length_b   1.000
_cell.length_c   1.000
_cell.angle_alpha   90.00
_cell.angle_beta   90.00
_cell.angle_gamma   90.00
#
_symmetry.space_group_name_H-M   'P 1'
#
loop_
_entity.id
_entity.type
_entity.pdbx_description
1 polymer ?
#
loop_
_entity_poly.entity_id
_entity_poly.type
_entity_poly.pdbx_seq_one_letter_code
_entity_poly.pdbx_strand_id
1 'polypeptide(L)'
;MPTQSPSLCLDLHVNTVAALTGRSVRTWQRRMEQGLVVRQADGRALVPWTALQAELVAPLAPQDAPLLARADQGEAAAQAQMGALLALAALDALGAAPGGDGGNGCSSCVVAARYFLEQAAQQGEADAMHWLALLHAAGLCEGDGNAQALMWLARAAAQGHVLAKAQLAGLMPGAGV
;
A
#
# COMPACT_ATOMS: atom_id res chain seq x y z
N MET A 1 11.23 31.74 18.68
CA MET A 1 12.06 30.78 17.93
C MET A 1 11.11 29.86 17.18
N PRO A 2 10.94 29.97 15.85
CA PRO A 2 10.13 29.00 15.13
C PRO A 2 10.88 27.67 15.13
N THR A 3 10.22 26.63 15.63
CA THR A 3 10.69 25.25 15.61
C THR A 3 10.90 24.82 14.17
N GLN A 4 12.16 24.58 13.79
CA GLN A 4 12.48 23.90 12.53
C GLN A 4 11.97 22.46 12.65
N SER A 5 10.75 22.22 12.19
CA SER A 5 10.30 20.87 11.89
C SER A 5 11.29 20.29 10.86
N PRO A 6 11.88 19.10 11.10
CA PRO A 6 12.79 18.50 10.13
C PRO A 6 12.01 18.37 8.83
N SER A 7 12.39 19.18 7.84
CA SER A 7 11.82 19.11 6.51
C SER A 7 12.30 17.79 5.94
N LEU A 8 11.48 16.74 6.08
CA LEU A 8 11.71 15.47 5.42
C LEU A 8 11.74 15.77 3.93
N CYS A 9 12.93 15.97 3.39
CA CYS A 9 13.18 16.20 1.97
C CYS A 9 13.10 14.83 1.28
N LEU A 10 11.90 14.25 1.31
CA LEU A 10 11.60 12.97 0.68
C LEU A 10 10.93 13.25 -0.65
N ASP A 11 11.59 12.84 -1.72
CA ASP A 11 11.13 12.97 -3.08
C ASP A 11 10.61 11.59 -3.53
N LEU A 12 9.32 11.49 -3.87
CA LEU A 12 8.63 10.22 -4.16
C LEU A 12 8.27 10.09 -5.63
N HIS A 13 8.32 8.88 -6.19
CA HIS A 13 7.88 8.66 -7.57
C HIS A 13 6.39 8.99 -7.74
N VAL A 14 6.06 9.59 -8.89
CA VAL A 14 4.68 10.01 -9.22
C VAL A 14 3.65 8.89 -9.12
N ASN A 15 4.03 7.64 -9.41
CA ASN A 15 3.13 6.48 -9.32
C ASN A 15 2.79 6.16 -7.87
N THR A 16 3.78 6.24 -6.98
CA THR A 16 3.61 6.04 -5.54
C THR A 16 2.68 7.11 -4.95
N VAL A 17 2.87 8.37 -5.34
CA VAL A 17 2.00 9.47 -4.92
C VAL A 17 0.58 9.31 -5.45
N ALA A 18 0.43 8.89 -6.72
CA ALA A 18 -0.87 8.60 -7.31
C ALA A 18 -1.62 7.51 -6.52
N ALA A 19 -0.93 6.42 -6.18
CA ALA A 19 -1.50 5.33 -5.38
C ALA A 19 -1.93 5.80 -3.98
N LEU A 20 -1.10 6.58 -3.30
CA LEU A 20 -1.37 7.10 -1.95
C LEU A 20 -2.50 8.13 -1.87
N THR A 21 -2.73 8.88 -2.95
CA THR A 21 -3.71 9.97 -2.98
C THR A 21 -5.00 9.61 -3.70
N GLY A 22 -5.05 8.44 -4.34
CA GLY A 22 -6.16 8.04 -5.20
C GLY A 22 -6.32 8.91 -6.47
N ARG A 23 -5.34 9.77 -6.78
CA ARG A 23 -5.35 10.64 -7.96
C ARG A 23 -4.58 10.04 -9.11
N SER A 24 -4.96 10.38 -10.33
CA SER A 24 -4.25 9.89 -11.52
C SER A 24 -2.84 10.47 -11.63
N VAL A 25 -1.93 9.69 -12.19
CA VAL A 25 -0.55 10.10 -12.50
C VAL A 25 -0.53 11.38 -13.36
N ARG A 26 -1.45 11.52 -14.33
CA ARG A 26 -1.61 12.73 -15.15
C ARG A 26 -1.88 13.98 -14.32
N THR A 27 -2.64 13.87 -13.24
CA THR A 27 -2.93 15.02 -12.37
C THR A 27 -1.67 15.55 -11.72
N TRP A 28 -0.80 14.65 -11.24
CA TRP A 28 0.49 14.99 -10.67
C TRP A 28 1.50 15.46 -11.71
N GLN A 29 1.51 14.85 -12.90
CA GLN A 29 2.33 15.30 -14.04
C GLN A 29 2.00 16.74 -14.45
N ARG A 30 0.71 17.08 -14.58
CA ARG A 30 0.28 18.44 -14.89
C ARG A 30 0.76 19.45 -13.84
N ARG A 31 0.74 19.09 -12.55
CA ARG A 31 1.25 19.96 -11.46
C ARG A 31 2.76 20.16 -11.55
N MET A 32 3.51 19.13 -11.93
CA MET A 32 4.95 19.22 -12.19
C MET A 32 5.24 20.16 -13.37
N GLU A 33 4.48 20.06 -14.45
CA GLU A 33 4.61 20.96 -15.62
C GLU A 33 4.32 22.42 -15.28
N GLN A 34 3.42 22.66 -14.32
CA GLN A 34 3.10 23.99 -13.80
C GLN A 34 4.17 24.54 -12.82
N GLY A 35 5.27 23.80 -12.57
CA GLY A 35 6.37 24.24 -11.70
C GLY A 35 6.08 24.12 -10.21
N LEU A 36 4.99 23.45 -9.82
CA LEU A 36 4.61 23.26 -8.41
C LEU A 36 5.42 22.14 -7.72
N VAL A 37 6.19 21.37 -8.49
CA VAL A 37 6.96 20.20 -8.05
C VAL A 37 8.27 20.14 -8.85
N VAL A 38 9.39 19.99 -8.16
CA VAL A 38 10.75 20.06 -8.75
C VAL A 38 11.12 18.73 -9.41
N ARG A 39 11.50 18.76 -10.69
CA ARG A 39 12.15 17.60 -11.34
C ARG A 39 13.60 17.49 -10.84
N GLN A 40 14.02 16.31 -10.40
CA GLN A 40 15.44 16.07 -10.14
C GLN A 40 16.24 16.06 -11.46
N ALA A 41 17.55 16.33 -11.37
CA ALA A 41 18.47 16.44 -12.50
C ALA A 41 18.48 15.20 -13.41
N ASP A 42 18.13 14.02 -12.89
CA ASP A 42 18.06 12.76 -13.64
C ASP A 42 16.72 12.54 -14.40
N GLY A 43 15.86 13.56 -14.49
CA GLY A 43 14.60 13.48 -15.23
C GLY A 43 13.50 12.67 -14.53
N ARG A 44 13.73 12.24 -13.29
CA ARG A 44 12.71 11.58 -12.47
C ARG A 44 11.68 12.60 -11.99
N ALA A 45 10.42 12.26 -12.23
CA ALA A 45 9.27 13.06 -11.84
C ALA A 45 8.95 12.76 -10.36
N LEU A 46 9.66 13.44 -9.46
CA LEU A 46 9.55 13.22 -8.03
C LEU A 46 8.67 14.29 -7.37
N VAL A 47 7.87 13.87 -6.39
CA VAL A 47 6.95 14.74 -5.65
C VAL A 47 7.46 14.89 -4.22
N PRO A 48 7.61 16.12 -3.69
CA PRO A 48 8.08 16.32 -2.33
C PRO A 48 7.02 15.85 -1.32
N TRP A 49 7.47 15.28 -0.21
CA TRP A 49 6.63 14.82 0.90
C TRP A 49 5.60 15.86 1.36
N THR A 50 6.00 17.13 1.43
CA THR A 50 5.12 18.23 1.85
C THR A 50 3.93 18.42 0.91
N ALA A 51 4.12 18.23 -0.41
CA ALA A 51 3.03 18.32 -1.38
C ALA A 51 2.11 17.11 -1.31
N LEU A 52 2.66 15.92 -1.02
CA LEU A 52 1.88 14.72 -0.76
C LEU A 52 1.03 14.87 0.52
N GLN A 53 1.62 15.33 1.63
CA GLN A 53 0.98 15.42 2.94
C GLN A 53 -0.30 16.27 2.93
N ALA A 54 -0.35 17.31 2.10
CA ALA A 54 -1.54 18.17 1.97
C ALA A 54 -2.76 17.47 1.32
N GLU A 55 -2.54 16.36 0.60
CA GLU A 55 -3.58 15.62 -0.11
C GLU A 55 -3.70 14.16 0.34
N LEU A 56 -2.99 13.80 1.42
CA LEU A 56 -2.87 12.44 1.90
C LEU A 56 -4.15 12.07 2.63
N VAL A 57 -4.85 11.06 2.11
CA VAL A 57 -6.11 10.55 2.68
C VAL A 57 -5.87 9.31 3.55
N ALA A 58 -4.75 8.61 3.33
CA ALA A 58 -4.29 7.49 4.15
C ALA A 58 -3.73 7.94 5.52
N PRO A 59 -3.75 7.08 6.55
CA PRO A 59 -3.20 7.39 7.88
C PRO A 59 -1.68 7.21 7.90
N LEU A 60 -0.94 8.01 7.12
CA LEU A 60 0.52 8.04 7.13
C LEU A 60 1.02 9.17 8.04
N ALA A 61 1.77 8.80 9.08
CA ALA A 61 2.43 9.74 9.97
C ALA A 61 3.84 10.09 9.45
N PRO A 62 4.43 11.23 9.86
CA PRO A 62 5.80 11.61 9.47
C PRO A 62 6.85 10.55 9.84
N GLN A 63 6.60 9.76 10.88
CA GLN A 63 7.47 8.65 11.29
C GLN A 63 7.50 7.48 10.30
N ASP A 64 6.51 7.38 9.41
CA ASP A 64 6.44 6.35 8.36
C ASP A 64 7.18 6.77 7.09
N ALA A 65 7.60 8.04 6.98
CA ALA A 65 8.37 8.56 5.85
C ALA A 65 9.62 7.72 5.49
N PRO A 66 10.47 7.26 6.44
CA PRO A 66 11.61 6.39 6.08
C PRO A 66 11.18 5.04 5.51
N LEU A 67 10.07 4.47 6.01
CA LEU A 67 9.51 3.23 5.46
C LEU A 67 8.99 3.46 4.04
N LEU A 68 8.24 4.53 3.84
CA LEU A 68 7.72 4.92 2.52
C LEU A 68 8.83 5.17 1.51
N ALA A 69 9.92 5.83 1.93
CA ALA A 69 11.08 6.07 1.07
C ALA A 69 11.71 4.78 0.55
N ARG A 70 11.90 3.81 1.44
CA ARG A 70 12.46 2.49 1.11
C ARG A 70 11.52 1.70 0.19
N ALA A 71 10.22 1.77 0.47
CA ALA A 71 9.20 1.14 -0.36
C ALA A 71 9.17 1.74 -1.78
N ASP A 72 9.24 3.08 -1.88
CA ASP A 72 9.30 3.81 -3.15
C ASP A 72 10.58 3.51 -3.95
N GLN A 73 11.69 3.24 -3.27
CA GLN A 73 12.96 2.80 -3.88
C GLN A 73 12.94 1.34 -4.37
N GLY A 74 11.89 0.59 -4.08
CA GLY A 74 11.74 -0.78 -4.56
C GLY A 74 12.08 -1.87 -3.55
N GLU A 75 12.41 -1.53 -2.30
CA GLU A 75 12.82 -2.54 -1.31
C GLU A 75 11.63 -3.46 -0.94
N ALA A 76 11.71 -4.74 -1.29
CA ALA A 76 10.61 -5.71 -1.16
C ALA A 76 10.02 -5.76 0.26
N ALA A 77 10.86 -5.84 1.29
CA ALA A 77 10.42 -5.89 2.68
C ALA A 77 9.72 -4.60 3.12
N ALA A 78 10.24 -3.44 2.68
CA ALA A 78 9.63 -2.14 2.97
C ALA A 78 8.29 -1.98 2.24
N GLN A 79 8.18 -2.44 1.00
CA GLN A 79 6.93 -2.49 0.26
C GLN A 79 5.90 -3.38 0.96
N ALA A 80 6.28 -4.58 1.40
CA ALA A 80 5.39 -5.45 2.14
C ALA A 80 4.93 -4.83 3.46
N GLN A 81 5.84 -4.23 4.21
CA GLN A 81 5.53 -3.58 5.48
C GLN A 81 4.63 -2.35 5.28
N MET A 82 4.88 -1.52 4.27
CA MET A 82 4.04 -0.37 3.92
C MET A 82 2.66 -0.83 3.46
N GLY A 83 2.60 -1.84 2.60
CA GLY A 83 1.37 -2.46 2.14
C GLY A 83 0.54 -3.04 3.29
N ALA A 84 1.18 -3.73 4.24
CA ALA A 84 0.53 -4.29 5.42
C ALA A 84 -0.05 -3.21 6.34
N LEU A 85 0.68 -2.12 6.57
CA LEU A 85 0.21 -0.97 7.37
C LEU A 85 -1.07 -0.38 6.76
N LEU A 86 -1.07 -0.15 5.44
CA LEU A 86 -2.22 0.40 4.73
C LEU A 86 -3.37 -0.60 4.64
N ALA A 87 -3.09 -1.89 4.49
CA ALA A 87 -4.09 -2.95 4.49
C ALA A 87 -4.79 -3.04 5.85
N LEU A 88 -4.03 -2.97 6.94
CA LEU A 88 -4.57 -2.95 8.29
C LEU A 88 -5.49 -1.75 8.50
N ALA A 89 -5.06 -0.55 8.08
CA ALA A 89 -5.89 0.65 8.14
C ALA A 89 -7.20 0.50 7.33
N ALA A 90 -7.12 -0.12 6.16
CA ALA A 90 -8.31 -0.41 5.34
C ALA A 90 -9.28 -1.38 6.00
N LEU A 91 -8.76 -2.44 6.63
CA LEU A 91 -9.55 -3.44 7.33
C LEU A 91 -10.17 -2.89 8.62
N ASP A 92 -9.46 -2.05 9.37
CA ASP A 92 -9.98 -1.39 10.57
C ASP A 92 -11.16 -0.47 10.23
N ALA A 93 -11.04 0.27 9.13
CA ALA A 93 -12.13 1.11 8.62
C ALA A 93 -13.35 0.31 8.14
N LEU A 94 -13.20 -0.97 7.77
CA LEU A 94 -14.32 -1.85 7.43
C LEU A 94 -15.09 -2.33 8.68
N GLY A 95 -14.42 -2.42 9.83
CA GLY A 95 -15.03 -2.78 11.12
C GLY A 95 -15.79 -1.63 11.80
N ALA A 96 -15.58 -0.38 11.36
CA ALA A 96 -16.31 0.78 11.87
C ALA A 96 -17.76 0.81 11.36
N ALA A 97 -18.72 0.99 12.27
CA ALA A 97 -20.16 0.94 11.97
C ALA A 97 -20.61 1.95 10.88
N PRO A 98 -21.66 1.61 10.09
CA PRO A 98 -22.22 2.53 9.10
C PRO A 98 -22.85 3.73 9.81
N GLY A 99 -22.16 4.88 9.80
CA GLY A 99 -22.63 6.11 10.45
C GLY A 99 -21.54 6.93 11.16
N GLY A 100 -20.32 6.41 11.31
CA GLY A 100 -19.16 7.25 11.62
C GLY A 100 -18.68 7.96 10.35
N ASP A 101 -18.21 9.21 10.44
CA ASP A 101 -17.61 10.02 9.37
C ASP A 101 -16.36 9.41 8.68
N GLY A 102 -16.15 8.08 8.74
CA GLY A 102 -15.08 7.34 8.06
C GLY A 102 -15.36 6.99 6.59
N GLY A 103 -16.54 7.38 6.07
CA GLY A 103 -17.10 6.88 4.81
C GLY A 103 -16.41 7.29 3.49
N ASN A 104 -15.27 8.00 3.52
CA ASN A 104 -14.56 8.37 2.28
C ASN A 104 -13.03 8.20 2.34
N GLY A 105 -12.47 7.83 3.50
CA GLY A 105 -11.02 7.82 3.73
C GLY A 105 -10.31 6.57 3.21
N CYS A 106 -10.93 5.39 3.30
CA CYS A 106 -10.20 4.12 3.16
C CYS A 106 -10.15 3.49 1.76
N SER A 107 -10.83 4.07 0.76
CA SER A 107 -10.66 3.59 -0.63
C SER A 107 -9.22 3.80 -1.13
N SER A 108 -8.61 4.94 -0.77
CA SER A 108 -7.21 5.24 -1.09
C SER A 108 -6.23 4.28 -0.41
N CYS A 109 -6.50 3.90 0.86
CA CYS A 109 -5.71 2.92 1.60
C CYS A 109 -5.70 1.56 0.91
N VAL A 110 -6.84 1.08 0.43
CA VAL A 110 -6.91 -0.19 -0.31
C VAL A 110 -6.10 -0.13 -1.59
N VAL A 111 -6.23 0.96 -2.36
CA VAL A 111 -5.47 1.15 -3.61
C VAL A 111 -3.97 1.16 -3.33
N ALA A 112 -3.53 1.93 -2.33
CA ALA A 112 -2.12 2.02 -1.96
C ALA A 112 -1.58 0.72 -1.36
N ALA A 113 -2.35 0.05 -0.50
CA ALA A 113 -1.99 -1.25 0.06
C ALA A 113 -1.74 -2.26 -1.06
N ARG A 114 -2.72 -2.39 -1.98
CA ARG A 114 -2.59 -3.28 -3.13
C ARG A 114 -1.37 -2.94 -3.99
N TYR A 115 -1.14 -1.66 -4.27
CA TYR A 115 0.03 -1.20 -5.04
C TYR A 115 1.36 -1.70 -4.45
N PHE A 116 1.60 -1.48 -3.16
CA PHE A 116 2.85 -1.92 -2.53
C PHE A 116 2.93 -3.45 -2.37
N LEU A 117 1.82 -4.09 -2.00
CA LEU A 117 1.79 -5.54 -1.81
C LEU A 117 1.99 -6.30 -3.12
N GLU A 118 1.41 -5.84 -4.23
CA GLU A 118 1.61 -6.44 -5.55
C GLU A 118 3.08 -6.35 -5.98
N GLN A 119 3.74 -5.21 -5.73
CA GLN A 119 5.17 -5.05 -6.03
C GLN A 119 6.04 -5.97 -5.17
N ALA A 120 5.79 -6.05 -3.86
CA ALA A 120 6.51 -6.95 -2.97
C ALA A 120 6.28 -8.42 -3.33
N ALA A 121 5.04 -8.80 -3.67
CA ALA A 121 4.70 -10.16 -4.09
C ALA A 121 5.39 -10.54 -5.41
N GLN A 122 5.58 -9.60 -6.34
CA GLN A 122 6.36 -9.82 -7.56
C GLN A 122 7.84 -10.12 -7.26
N GLN A 123 8.37 -9.56 -6.17
CA GLN A 123 9.71 -9.84 -5.67
C GLN A 123 9.81 -11.12 -4.82
N GLY A 124 8.68 -11.82 -4.62
CA GLY A 124 8.64 -13.10 -3.91
C GLY A 124 8.32 -13.01 -2.43
N GLU A 125 7.97 -11.82 -1.92
CA GLU A 125 7.69 -11.59 -0.50
C GLU A 125 6.39 -12.29 -0.08
N ALA A 126 6.51 -13.28 0.80
CA ALA A 126 5.41 -14.17 1.16
C ALA A 126 4.39 -13.49 2.08
N ASP A 127 4.87 -12.60 2.95
CA ASP A 127 4.02 -11.75 3.80
C ASP A 127 3.09 -10.89 2.95
N ALA A 128 3.62 -10.31 1.85
CA ALA A 128 2.83 -9.46 0.96
C ALA A 128 1.70 -10.24 0.27
N MET A 129 1.99 -11.47 -0.16
CA MET A 129 0.99 -12.37 -0.75
C MET A 129 -0.10 -12.73 0.25
N HIS A 130 0.25 -12.97 1.51
CA HIS A 130 -0.74 -13.22 2.55
C HIS A 130 -1.64 -12.01 2.79
N TRP A 131 -1.09 -10.79 2.84
CA TRP A 131 -1.88 -9.57 2.97
C TRP A 131 -2.80 -9.32 1.78
N LEU A 132 -2.36 -9.60 0.54
CA LEU A 132 -3.25 -9.57 -0.63
C LEU A 132 -4.42 -10.55 -0.46
N ALA A 133 -4.15 -11.76 0.03
CA ALA A 133 -5.20 -12.74 0.29
C ALA A 133 -6.26 -12.21 1.26
N LEU A 134 -5.85 -11.54 2.34
CA LEU A 134 -6.76 -10.94 3.31
C LEU A 134 -7.60 -9.81 2.71
N LEU A 135 -6.99 -8.92 1.91
CA LEU A 135 -7.72 -7.82 1.25
C LEU A 135 -8.79 -8.35 0.29
N HIS A 136 -8.46 -9.39 -0.50
CA HIS A 136 -9.43 -10.04 -1.38
C HIS A 136 -10.52 -10.79 -0.61
N ALA A 137 -10.18 -11.49 0.47
CA ALA A 137 -11.14 -12.21 1.30
C ALA A 137 -12.11 -11.26 2.03
N ALA A 138 -11.65 -10.06 2.38
CA ALA A 138 -12.48 -9.00 2.97
C ALA A 138 -13.39 -8.29 1.94
N GLY A 139 -13.28 -8.63 0.64
CA GLY A 139 -14.06 -7.98 -0.42
C GLY A 139 -13.66 -6.52 -0.69
N LEU A 140 -12.47 -6.10 -0.25
CA LEU A 140 -11.98 -4.73 -0.43
C LEU A 140 -11.42 -4.49 -1.83
N CYS A 141 -11.01 -5.56 -2.53
CA CYS A 141 -10.48 -5.47 -3.88
C CYS A 141 -11.55 -5.84 -4.92
N GLU A 142 -11.46 -5.23 -6.10
CA GLU A 142 -12.36 -5.52 -7.21
C GLU A 142 -12.17 -6.96 -7.74
N GLY A 143 -13.28 -7.62 -8.09
CA GLY A 143 -13.30 -8.94 -8.71
C GLY A 143 -13.75 -10.07 -7.78
N ASP A 144 -13.54 -11.30 -8.23
CA ASP A 144 -13.98 -12.51 -7.52
C ASP A 144 -13.08 -12.78 -6.29
N GLY A 145 -13.39 -12.11 -5.18
CA GLY A 145 -12.55 -12.00 -3.99
C GLY A 145 -12.12 -13.35 -3.41
N ASN A 146 -13.00 -14.36 -3.42
CA ASN A 146 -12.68 -15.68 -2.89
C ASN A 146 -11.63 -16.41 -3.72
N ALA A 147 -11.74 -16.40 -5.05
CA ALA A 147 -10.80 -17.07 -5.93
C ALA A 147 -9.42 -16.40 -5.86
N GLN A 148 -9.38 -15.07 -5.87
CA GLN A 148 -8.13 -14.32 -5.78
C GLN A 148 -7.48 -14.46 -4.40
N ALA A 149 -8.27 -14.48 -3.32
CA ALA A 149 -7.77 -14.74 -1.98
C ALA A 149 -7.09 -16.11 -1.87
N LEU A 150 -7.74 -17.17 -2.36
CA LEU A 150 -7.18 -18.52 -2.37
C LEU A 150 -5.91 -18.61 -3.21
N MET A 151 -5.87 -17.97 -4.37
CA MET A 151 -4.69 -17.92 -5.23
C MET A 151 -3.49 -17.28 -4.51
N TRP A 152 -3.68 -16.10 -3.91
CA TRP A 152 -2.62 -15.41 -3.17
C TRP A 152 -2.18 -16.18 -1.93
N LEU A 153 -3.12 -16.79 -1.22
CA LEU A 153 -2.86 -17.61 -0.05
C LEU A 153 -2.04 -18.86 -0.41
N ALA A 154 -2.39 -19.55 -1.50
CA ALA A 154 -1.64 -20.67 -2.07
C ALA A 154 -0.19 -20.27 -2.42
N ARG A 155 -0.02 -19.10 -3.04
CA ARG A 155 1.31 -18.58 -3.40
C ARG A 155 2.14 -18.26 -2.15
N ALA A 156 1.56 -17.61 -1.14
CA ALA A 156 2.23 -17.35 0.13
C ALA A 156 2.67 -18.64 0.83
N ALA A 157 1.80 -19.65 0.86
CA ALA A 157 2.09 -20.95 1.45
C ALA A 157 3.21 -21.69 0.70
N ALA A 158 3.22 -21.65 -0.64
CA ALA A 158 4.28 -22.22 -1.47
C ALA A 158 5.65 -21.57 -1.17
N GLN A 159 5.67 -20.27 -0.88
CA GLN A 159 6.87 -19.53 -0.48
C GLN A 159 7.28 -19.74 0.99
N GLY A 160 6.57 -20.57 1.74
CA GLY A 160 6.93 -20.92 3.11
C GLY A 160 6.18 -20.18 4.21
N HIS A 161 5.24 -19.27 3.87
CA HIS A 161 4.53 -18.46 4.87
C HIS A 161 3.70 -19.33 5.82
N VAL A 162 4.05 -19.30 7.11
CA VAL A 162 3.52 -20.23 8.13
C VAL A 162 2.02 -20.09 8.30
N LEU A 163 1.51 -18.86 8.42
CA LEU A 163 0.08 -18.62 8.59
C LEU A 163 -0.71 -19.00 7.34
N ALA A 164 -0.14 -18.80 6.14
CA ALA A 164 -0.81 -19.14 4.91
C ALA A 164 -0.94 -20.67 4.72
N LYS A 165 0.11 -21.41 5.08
CA LYS A 165 0.08 -22.89 5.11
C LYS A 165 -1.00 -23.38 6.06
N ALA A 166 -1.08 -22.82 7.27
CA ALA A 166 -2.09 -23.19 8.26
C ALA A 166 -3.52 -22.90 7.77
N GLN A 167 -3.74 -21.74 7.17
CA GLN A 167 -5.05 -21.37 6.61
C GLN A 167 -5.47 -22.28 5.45
N LEU A 168 -4.57 -22.63 4.53
CA LEU A 168 -4.88 -23.57 3.45
C LEU A 168 -5.17 -24.98 3.95
N ALA A 169 -4.42 -25.46 4.95
CA ALA A 169 -4.66 -26.77 5.55
C ALA A 169 -6.07 -26.85 6.18
N GLY A 170 -6.52 -25.77 6.82
CA GLY A 170 -7.88 -25.67 7.36
C GLY A 170 -8.97 -25.62 6.26
N LEU A 171 -8.66 -25.05 5.10
CA LEU A 171 -9.57 -24.98 3.95
C LEU A 171 -9.63 -26.27 3.13
N MET A 172 -8.56 -27.08 3.17
CA MET A 172 -8.47 -28.37 2.46
C MET A 172 -8.26 -29.53 3.44
N PRO A 173 -9.30 -29.94 4.19
CA PRO A 173 -9.21 -30.94 5.27
C PRO A 173 -8.90 -32.39 4.83
N GLY A 174 -8.23 -32.62 3.69
CA GLY A 174 -7.91 -33.95 3.17
C GLY A 174 -6.53 -34.11 2.51
N ALA A 175 -5.66 -33.09 2.52
CA ALA A 175 -4.35 -33.16 1.85
C ALA A 175 -3.23 -33.75 2.71
N GLY A 176 -3.57 -34.47 3.78
CA GLY A 176 -2.60 -35.09 4.68
C GLY A 176 -3.18 -36.29 5.41
N VAL A 177 -3.22 -37.44 4.71
CA VAL A 177 -2.94 -38.78 5.27
C VAL A 177 -2.15 -39.57 4.24
#